data_AF-A0A853BDY8-F1
#
_entry.id   AF-A0A853BDY8-F1
#
_cell.length_a   1.000
_cell.length_b   1.000
_cell.length_c   1.000
_cell.angle_alpha   90.00
_cell.angle_beta   90.00
_cell.angle_gamma   90.00
#
_symmetry.space_group_name_H-M   'P 1'
#
loop_
_entity.id
_entity.type
_entity.pdbx_description
1 polymer ?
#
loop_
_entity_poly.entity_id
_entity_poly.type
_entity_poly.pdbx_seq_one_letter_code
_entity_poly.pdbx_strand_id
1 'polypeptide(L)'
;MPRDPQLSLGREHVYYHSVGNNPLAEPGRVLWLSTGKGTGSGHFFAASQLEGLMIDSPENLHAALSYYGVFDLAAVTRAARGRQQAEALRISNTEIFRAPVSLRRYHRYREQVGDGPTAFMSARQIPAELFGKIYREGTGTQ
;
A
#
# COMPACT_ATOMS: atom_id res chain seq x y z
N MET A 1 -9.61 9.12 28.19
CA MET A 1 -8.44 8.30 28.59
C MET A 1 -7.32 8.56 27.59
N PRO A 2 -6.08 8.82 28.03
CA PRO A 2 -4.95 8.93 27.11
C PRO A 2 -4.64 7.53 26.56
N ARG A 3 -4.50 7.41 25.23
CA ARG A 3 -4.05 6.17 24.58
C ARG A 3 -2.58 5.93 24.94
N ASP A 4 -2.27 4.69 25.32
CA ASP A 4 -0.90 4.25 25.57
C ASP A 4 -0.08 4.31 24.26
N PRO A 5 1.01 5.09 24.19
CA PRO A 5 1.83 5.17 22.99
C PRO A 5 2.38 3.81 22.56
N GLN A 6 2.62 2.88 23.48
CA GLN A 6 3.14 1.55 23.16
C GLN A 6 2.09 0.65 22.49
N LEU A 7 0.80 0.83 22.81
CA LEU A 7 -0.32 0.21 22.08
C LEU A 7 -0.63 0.93 20.76
N SER A 8 -0.22 2.19 20.62
CA SER A 8 -0.34 3.01 19.39
C SER A 8 0.68 2.63 18.33
N LEU A 9 1.86 2.14 18.74
CA LEU A 9 2.93 1.62 17.89
C LEU A 9 2.58 0.27 17.20
N GLY A 10 1.44 -0.32 17.54
CA GLY A 10 1.11 -1.71 17.23
C GLY A 10 0.85 -2.07 15.77
N ARG A 11 0.89 -1.16 14.78
CA ARG A 11 0.80 -1.51 13.35
C ARG A 11 1.04 -0.39 12.34
N GLU A 12 1.60 0.75 12.75
CA GLU A 12 2.03 1.75 11.78
C GLU A 12 3.31 1.29 11.08
N HIS A 13 3.30 1.28 9.75
CA HIS A 13 4.46 0.94 8.93
C HIS A 13 4.73 2.06 7.94
N VAL A 14 5.96 2.12 7.46
CA VAL A 14 6.33 3.01 6.35
C VAL A 14 6.72 2.17 5.16
N TYR A 15 6.18 2.53 4.00
CA TYR A 15 6.60 1.96 2.72
C TYR A 15 7.21 3.06 1.85
N TYR A 16 8.39 2.81 1.29
CA TYR A 16 9.11 3.77 0.45
C TYR A 16 9.01 3.39 -1.03
N HIS A 17 8.80 4.37 -1.90
CA HIS A 17 8.97 4.22 -3.33
C HIS A 17 9.51 5.48 -4.00
N SER A 18 9.89 5.37 -5.27
CA SER A 18 10.40 6.52 -6.02
C SER A 18 9.27 7.50 -6.32
N VAL A 19 9.54 8.80 -6.21
CA VAL A 19 8.60 9.85 -6.64
C VAL A 19 8.24 9.65 -8.11
N GLY A 20 6.94 9.64 -8.40
CA GLY A 20 6.37 9.51 -9.75
C GLY A 20 4.93 10.00 -9.78
N ASN A 21 4.27 9.92 -10.94
CA ASN A 21 2.83 10.24 -11.07
C ASN A 21 1.97 9.15 -10.43
N ASN A 22 2.02 9.06 -9.11
CA ASN A 22 1.21 8.15 -8.33
C ASN A 22 -0.02 8.92 -7.81
N PRO A 23 -1.26 8.45 -8.04
CA PRO A 23 -2.47 9.15 -7.63
C PRO A 23 -2.79 8.93 -6.14
N LEU A 24 -1.76 8.80 -5.28
CA LEU A 24 -1.96 8.57 -3.86
C LEU A 24 -2.44 9.88 -3.21
N ALA A 25 -3.46 9.76 -2.36
CA ALA A 25 -3.99 10.87 -1.60
C ALA A 25 -4.42 10.37 -0.22
N GLU A 26 -3.99 11.05 0.84
CA GLU A 26 -4.47 10.86 2.20
C GLU A 26 -5.65 11.78 2.56
N PRO A 27 -6.56 11.34 3.44
CA PRO A 27 -6.69 9.99 3.98
C PRO A 27 -7.22 9.00 2.93
N GLY A 28 -6.72 7.76 2.94
CA GLY A 28 -7.07 6.77 1.93
C GLY A 28 -6.96 5.31 2.38
N ARG A 29 -7.15 4.39 1.45
CA ARG A 29 -6.89 2.96 1.66
C ARG A 29 -5.94 2.43 0.58
N VAL A 30 -4.99 1.61 1.00
CA VAL A 30 -4.05 0.91 0.11
C VAL A 30 -4.50 -0.54 -0.02
N LEU A 31 -4.54 -1.03 -1.26
CA LEU A 31 -4.78 -2.44 -1.56
C LEU A 31 -3.47 -3.07 -2.07
N TRP A 32 -3.02 -4.12 -1.40
CA TRP A 32 -1.73 -4.75 -1.70
C TRP A 32 -1.89 -5.90 -2.68
N LEU A 33 -1.22 -5.79 -3.83
CA LEU A 33 -1.08 -6.83 -4.84
C LEU A 33 0.32 -7.43 -4.79
N SER A 34 0.41 -8.74 -4.63
CA SER A 34 1.69 -9.45 -4.79
C SER A 34 2.01 -9.63 -6.27
N THR A 35 3.21 -9.24 -6.69
CA THR A 35 3.70 -9.39 -8.07
C THR A 35 5.04 -10.14 -8.08
N GLY A 36 5.33 -10.91 -9.13
CA GLY A 36 6.56 -11.71 -9.24
C GLY A 36 6.32 -13.15 -9.73
N LYS A 37 7.33 -14.03 -9.57
CA LYS A 37 7.29 -15.42 -10.05
C LYS A 37 7.08 -16.48 -8.95
N GLY A 38 6.60 -16.08 -7.77
CA GLY A 38 6.41 -16.98 -6.62
C GLY A 38 4.96 -17.42 -6.39
N THR A 39 4.79 -18.42 -5.52
CA THR A 39 3.49 -18.81 -4.96
C THR A 39 2.82 -17.63 -4.27
N GLY A 40 1.57 -17.32 -4.63
CA GLY A 40 0.84 -16.15 -4.12
C GLY A 40 1.01 -14.88 -4.96
N SER A 41 1.86 -14.89 -6.00
CA SER A 41 1.88 -13.82 -7.00
C SER A 41 0.54 -13.69 -7.72
N GLY A 42 0.20 -12.48 -8.15
CA GLY A 42 -1.05 -12.17 -8.86
C GLY A 42 -2.28 -12.17 -7.97
N HIS A 43 -2.12 -11.97 -6.66
CA HIS A 43 -3.22 -11.90 -5.70
C HIS A 43 -3.18 -10.62 -4.89
N PHE A 44 -4.35 -10.00 -4.74
CA PHE A 44 -4.59 -9.02 -3.71
C PHE A 44 -4.69 -9.74 -2.37
N PHE A 45 -3.87 -9.35 -1.40
CA PHE A 45 -3.70 -10.13 -0.16
C PHE A 45 -3.87 -9.34 1.13
N ALA A 46 -3.89 -8.01 1.06
CA ALA A 46 -4.11 -7.18 2.23
C ALA A 46 -4.66 -5.81 1.85
N ALA A 47 -5.26 -5.13 2.82
CA ALA A 47 -5.57 -3.71 2.75
C ALA A 47 -5.04 -2.98 3.98
N SER A 48 -4.62 -1.72 3.81
CA SER A 48 -4.16 -0.86 4.90
C SER A 48 -4.83 0.51 4.82
N GLN A 49 -4.87 1.23 5.94
CA GLN A 49 -5.23 2.64 5.95
C GLN A 49 -4.00 3.47 5.57
N LEU A 50 -4.18 4.48 4.71
CA LEU A 50 -3.15 5.46 4.36
C LEU A 50 -3.36 6.69 5.23
N GLU A 51 -2.45 6.90 6.17
CA GLU A 51 -2.51 7.98 7.17
C GLU A 51 -1.81 9.26 6.68
N GLY A 52 -0.80 9.12 5.81
CA GLY A 52 -0.07 10.26 5.28
C GLY A 52 0.98 9.89 4.25
N LEU A 53 1.37 10.89 3.47
CA LEU A 53 2.46 10.85 2.50
C LEU A 53 3.53 11.85 2.90
N MET A 54 4.78 11.49 2.66
CA MET A 54 5.92 12.40 2.83
C MET A 54 6.85 12.26 1.63
N ILE A 55 7.12 13.36 0.95
CA ILE A 55 8.06 13.42 -0.18
C ILE A 55 9.25 14.27 0.25
N ASP A 56 10.43 13.67 0.30
CA ASP A 56 11.67 14.37 0.66
C ASP A 56 12.90 13.58 0.17
N SER A 57 14.11 14.06 0.46
CA SER A 57 15.34 13.32 0.23
C SER A 57 15.38 12.02 1.07
N PRO A 58 16.07 10.97 0.61
CA PRO A 58 16.21 9.74 1.38
C PRO A 58 16.75 9.95 2.80
N GLU A 59 17.66 10.89 2.99
CA GLU A 59 18.27 11.23 4.28
C GLU A 59 17.24 11.83 5.23
N ASN A 60 16.45 12.79 4.75
CA ASN A 60 15.40 13.43 5.54
C ASN A 60 14.28 12.45 5.89
N LEU A 61 13.85 11.63 4.93
CA LEU A 61 12.85 10.59 5.16
C LEU A 61 13.32 9.57 6.20
N HIS A 62 14.56 9.09 6.08
CA HIS A 62 15.13 8.16 7.05
C HIS A 62 15.26 8.81 8.44
N ALA A 63 15.74 10.05 8.53
CA ALA A 63 15.82 10.76 9.81
C ALA A 63 14.44 10.89 10.47
N ALA A 64 13.41 11.23 9.69
CA ALA A 64 12.04 11.42 10.17
C ALA A 64 11.33 10.11 10.54
N LEU A 65 11.63 9.00 9.85
CA LEU A 65 10.83 7.77 9.92
C LEU A 65 11.62 6.53 10.37
N SER A 66 12.90 6.67 10.72
CA SER A 66 13.76 5.58 11.19
C SER A 66 13.24 4.89 12.46
N TYR A 67 12.43 5.58 13.27
CA TYR A 67 11.83 5.00 14.47
C TYR A 67 10.88 3.83 14.18
N TYR A 68 10.40 3.67 12.94
CA TYR A 68 9.65 2.48 12.51
C TYR A 68 10.55 1.24 12.31
N GLY A 69 11.87 1.41 12.18
CA GLY A 69 12.87 0.33 12.29
C GLY A 69 12.95 -0.68 11.16
N VAL A 70 12.15 -0.56 10.08
CA VAL A 70 12.09 -1.58 8.99
C VAL A 70 13.12 -1.34 7.88
N PHE A 71 13.44 -0.08 7.57
CA PHE A 71 14.30 0.28 6.45
C PHE A 71 15.48 1.12 6.93
N ASP A 72 16.69 0.69 6.57
CA ASP A 72 17.88 1.51 6.71
C ASP A 72 17.96 2.57 5.60
N LEU A 73 18.85 3.57 5.78
CA LEU A 73 19.06 4.63 4.79
C LEU A 73 19.36 4.06 3.40
N ALA A 74 20.17 2.99 3.31
CA ALA A 74 20.51 2.37 2.03
C ALA A 74 19.27 1.80 1.31
N ALA A 75 18.29 1.25 2.03
CA ALA A 75 17.03 0.82 1.46
C ALA A 75 16.16 2.00 1.00
N VAL A 76 16.09 3.09 1.78
CA VAL A 76 15.37 4.31 1.38
C VAL A 76 15.99 4.94 0.12
N THR A 77 17.31 5.03 0.05
CA THR A 77 18.03 5.53 -1.14
C THR A 77 17.78 4.64 -2.37
N ARG A 78 17.77 3.31 -2.20
CA ARG A 78 17.40 2.39 -3.29
C ARG A 78 15.96 2.59 -3.75
N ALA A 79 15.04 2.85 -2.81
CA ALA A 79 13.64 3.13 -3.14
C ALA A 79 13.48 4.40 -3.99
N ALA A 80 14.34 5.41 -3.83
CA ALA A 80 14.36 6.61 -4.68
C ALA A 80 14.69 6.32 -6.16
N ARG A 81 15.28 5.16 -6.48
CA ARG A 81 15.69 4.74 -7.83
C ARG A 81 16.58 5.78 -8.54
N GLY A 82 17.55 6.33 -7.81
CA GLY A 82 18.51 7.31 -8.34
C GLY A 82 17.96 8.74 -8.47
N ARG A 83 16.75 9.02 -7.97
CA ARG A 83 16.21 10.38 -7.87
C ARG A 83 16.67 11.07 -6.59
N GLN A 84 16.59 12.40 -6.58
CA GLN A 84 16.90 13.23 -5.40
C GLN A 84 15.88 13.07 -4.27
N GLN A 85 14.67 12.63 -4.60
CA GLN A 85 13.57 12.47 -3.65
C GLN A 85 12.98 11.06 -3.72
N ALA A 86 12.45 10.61 -2.59
CA ALA A 86 11.59 9.44 -2.47
C ALA A 86 10.24 9.86 -1.84
N GLU A 87 9.28 8.95 -1.88
CA GLU A 87 7.98 9.10 -1.25
C GLU A 87 7.81 7.99 -0.20
N ALA A 88 7.35 8.39 0.99
CA ALA A 88 7.07 7.51 2.11
C ALA A 88 5.58 7.51 2.42
N LEU A 89 4.98 6.31 2.42
CA LEU A 89 3.59 6.07 2.79
C LEU A 89 3.55 5.65 4.24
N ARG A 90 2.90 6.44 5.09
CA ARG A 90 2.53 6.01 6.44
C ARG A 90 1.22 5.24 6.38
N ILE A 91 1.29 3.96 6.72
CA ILE A 91 0.13 3.08 6.70
C ILE A 91 -0.15 2.52 8.08
N SER A 92 -1.42 2.27 8.37
CA SER A 92 -1.85 1.65 9.63
C SER A 92 -2.84 0.53 9.35
N ASN A 93 -3.24 -0.20 10.42
CA ASN A 93 -4.38 -1.11 10.40
C ASN A 93 -4.38 -2.08 9.21
N THR A 94 -3.22 -2.71 8.96
CA THR A 94 -3.10 -3.67 7.87
C THR A 94 -3.91 -4.92 8.17
N GLU A 95 -4.87 -5.21 7.29
CA GLU A 95 -5.77 -6.36 7.31
C GLU A 95 -5.35 -7.35 6.23
N ILE A 96 -4.85 -8.52 6.64
CA ILE A 96 -4.53 -9.61 5.72
C ILE A 96 -5.82 -10.33 5.35
N PHE A 97 -6.02 -10.56 4.05
CA PHE A 97 -7.18 -11.24 3.53
C PHE A 97 -7.16 -12.73 3.88
N ARG A 98 -8.29 -13.23 4.38
CA ARG A 98 -8.51 -14.66 4.64
C ARG A 98 -8.57 -15.46 3.34
N ALA A 99 -9.04 -14.83 2.27
CA ALA A 99 -9.12 -15.41 0.94
C ALA A 99 -8.50 -14.44 -0.10
N PRO A 100 -7.18 -14.51 -0.35
CA PRO A 100 -6.53 -13.63 -1.33
C PRO A 100 -7.24 -13.64 -2.70
N VAL A 101 -7.46 -12.46 -3.26
CA VAL A 101 -8.26 -12.29 -4.49
C VAL A 101 -7.34 -12.25 -5.69
N SER A 102 -7.47 -13.24 -6.58
CA SER A 102 -6.64 -13.32 -7.80
C SER A 102 -6.89 -12.15 -8.78
N LEU A 103 -5.89 -11.81 -9.60
CA LEU A 103 -6.02 -10.86 -10.71
C LEU A 103 -7.14 -11.27 -11.69
N ARG A 104 -7.32 -12.57 -11.92
CA ARG A 104 -8.44 -13.07 -12.74
C ARG A 104 -9.79 -12.68 -12.15
N ARG A 105 -9.96 -12.73 -10.83
CA ARG A 105 -11.20 -12.29 -10.16
C ARG A 105 -11.37 -10.78 -10.23
N TYR A 106 -10.29 -10.04 -10.02
CA TYR A 106 -10.26 -8.60 -10.23
C TYR A 106 -10.75 -8.20 -11.63
N HIS A 107 -10.24 -8.84 -12.69
CA HIS A 107 -10.66 -8.52 -14.06
C HIS A 107 -12.15 -8.75 -14.29
N ARG A 108 -12.74 -9.80 -13.70
CA ARG A 108 -14.19 -10.03 -13.76
C ARG A 108 -14.98 -8.93 -13.05
N TYR A 109 -14.52 -8.47 -11.88
CA TYR A 109 -15.17 -7.35 -11.20
C TYR A 109 -15.02 -6.04 -11.97
N ARG A 110 -13.85 -5.79 -12.55
CA ARG A 110 -13.59 -4.63 -13.42
C ARG A 110 -14.54 -4.62 -14.61
N GLU A 111 -14.74 -5.75 -15.28
CA GLU A 111 -15.68 -5.88 -16.40
C GLU A 111 -17.13 -5.60 -15.98
N GLN A 112 -17.54 -6.04 -14.79
CA GLN A 112 -18.88 -5.75 -14.25
C GLN A 112 -19.09 -4.27 -13.92
N VAL A 113 -18.06 -3.60 -13.40
CA VAL A 113 -18.11 -2.17 -13.05
C VAL A 113 -17.95 -1.29 -14.29
N GLY A 114 -17.22 -1.76 -15.31
CA GLY A 114 -16.90 -1.00 -16.51
C GLY A 114 -15.75 0.01 -16.33
N ASP A 115 -15.07 0.00 -15.18
CA ASP A 115 -13.99 0.93 -14.85
C ASP A 115 -12.88 0.27 -14.01
N GLY A 116 -11.68 0.86 -14.03
CA GLY A 116 -10.52 0.46 -13.25
C GLY A 116 -9.29 0.07 -14.09
N PRO A 117 -8.10 0.04 -13.48
CA PRO A 117 -6.84 -0.23 -14.18
C PRO A 117 -6.78 -1.63 -14.79
N THR A 118 -6.19 -1.77 -15.98
CA THR A 118 -5.94 -3.06 -16.65
C THR A 118 -4.66 -3.75 -16.20
N ALA A 119 -3.70 -2.99 -15.66
CA ALA A 119 -2.41 -3.50 -15.23
C ALA A 119 -1.87 -2.68 -14.05
N PHE A 120 -0.98 -3.31 -13.27
CA PHE A 120 -0.40 -2.74 -12.05
C PHE A 120 1.13 -2.77 -12.13
N MET A 121 1.71 -1.79 -12.83
CA MET A 121 3.17 -1.58 -12.90
C MET A 121 3.68 -0.59 -11.83
N SER A 122 2.75 0.15 -11.22
CA SER A 122 2.93 1.11 -10.12
C SER A 122 1.65 1.12 -9.27
N ALA A 123 1.58 1.95 -8.23
CA ALA A 123 0.29 2.17 -7.58
C ALA A 123 -0.68 2.82 -8.58
N ARG A 124 -1.96 2.48 -8.45
CA ARG A 124 -3.03 2.93 -9.34
C ARG A 124 -4.25 3.24 -8.47
N GLN A 125 -4.98 4.28 -8.85
CA GLN A 125 -6.29 4.54 -8.26
C GLN A 125 -7.25 3.44 -8.72
N ILE A 126 -7.99 2.89 -7.77
CA ILE A 126 -9.02 1.89 -8.00
C ILE A 126 -10.36 2.52 -7.61
N PRO A 127 -11.41 2.40 -8.44
CA PRO A 127 -12.75 2.87 -8.07
C PRO A 127 -13.23 2.26 -6.75
N ALA A 128 -13.92 3.05 -5.93
CA ALA A 128 -14.37 2.60 -4.60
C ALA A 128 -15.24 1.34 -4.67
N GLU A 129 -16.08 1.21 -5.71
CA GLU A 129 -16.89 0.02 -5.93
C GLU A 129 -16.03 -1.24 -6.16
N LEU A 130 -14.99 -1.11 -6.99
CA LEU A 130 -14.08 -2.20 -7.29
C LEU A 130 -13.25 -2.59 -6.07
N PHE A 131 -12.77 -1.60 -5.30
CA PHE A 131 -12.13 -1.83 -4.00
C PHE A 131 -13.06 -2.61 -3.06
N GLY A 132 -14.32 -2.19 -2.93
CA GLY A 132 -15.30 -2.83 -2.06
C GLY A 132 -15.58 -4.29 -2.42
N LYS A 133 -15.66 -4.62 -3.72
CA LYS A 133 -15.82 -6.00 -4.19
C LYS A 133 -14.63 -6.88 -3.79
N ILE A 134 -13.41 -6.39 -4.01
CA ILE A 134 -12.18 -7.13 -3.66
C ILE A 134 -12.07 -7.29 -2.13
N TYR A 135 -12.33 -6.23 -1.38
CA TYR A 135 -12.21 -6.23 0.07
C TYR A 135 -13.22 -7.18 0.74
N ARG A 136 -14.47 -7.20 0.28
CA ARG A 136 -15.49 -8.14 0.79
C ARG A 136 -15.12 -9.60 0.50
N GLU A 137 -14.71 -9.93 -0.74
CA GLU A 137 -14.24 -11.28 -1.07
C GLU A 137 -13.01 -11.66 -0.23
N GLY A 138 -12.05 -10.74 -0.10
CA GLY A 138 -10.80 -10.95 0.62
C GLY A 138 -10.95 -11.18 2.13
N THR A 139 -11.81 -10.39 2.77
CA THR A 139 -12.06 -10.47 4.22
C THR A 139 -13.09 -11.54 4.59
N GLY A 140 -13.91 -11.97 3.64
CA GLY A 140 -15.06 -12.84 3.89
C GLY A 140 -16.24 -12.11 4.53
N THR A 141 -16.28 -10.78 4.44
CA THR A 141 -17.39 -9.96 4.93
C THR A 141 -18.47 -9.90 3.84
N GLN A 142 -19.60 -10.58 4.06
CA GLN A 142 -20.78 -10.52 3.17
C GLN A 142 -21.62 -9.30 3.48
#